data_AF-A0A847VCP8-F1
#
_entry.id   AF-A0A847VCP8-F1
#
_cell.length_a   1.000
_cell.length_b   1.000
_cell.length_c   1.000
_cell.angle_alpha   90.00
_cell.angle_beta   90.00
_cell.angle_gamma   90.00
#
_symmetry.space_group_name_H-M   'P 1'
#
loop_
_entity.id
_entity.type
_entity.pdbx_description
1 polymer ?
#
loop_
_entity_poly.entity_id
_entity_poly.type
_entity_poly.pdbx_seq_one_letter_code
_entity_poly.pdbx_strand_id
1 'polypeptide(L)'
;EHAKAKKWDSVPSIDTYKFKKENSSDNRGERTKVKVTFYERLNNGGQYDAIWTYDPRTNRYLRTIGGRVDIDQETDTQVYAKNVILQQVTLSPSYDNKARVILETIGEGKATYLIDGKVISGKWKKSTRTSRTKYYNNEGEEIQFNRGRIWVSTYPHSAGKFDIIEQ
;
A
#
# COMPACT_ATOMS: atom_id res chain seq x y z
N GLU A 1 2.49 -10.62 -29.95
CA GLU A 1 3.09 -11.86 -30.49
C GLU A 1 3.76 -12.74 -29.42
N HIS A 2 4.61 -12.19 -28.54
CA HIS A 2 5.29 -12.98 -27.48
C HIS A 2 4.34 -13.66 -26.46
N ALA A 3 3.34 -12.94 -25.94
CA ALA A 3 2.39 -13.49 -24.95
C ALA A 3 1.63 -14.71 -25.50
N LYS A 4 1.20 -14.65 -26.77
CA LYS A 4 0.54 -15.77 -27.47
C LYS A 4 1.49 -16.96 -27.64
N ALA A 5 2.75 -16.71 -28.01
CA ALA A 5 3.77 -17.77 -28.10
C ALA A 5 4.07 -18.43 -26.73
N LYS A 6 3.94 -17.68 -25.63
CA LYS A 6 4.07 -18.17 -24.25
C LYS A 6 2.77 -18.72 -23.64
N LYS A 7 1.65 -18.71 -24.39
CA LYS A 7 0.32 -19.10 -23.91
C LYS A 7 -0.13 -18.31 -22.66
N TRP A 8 0.23 -17.03 -22.62
CA TRP A 8 -0.21 -16.06 -21.60
C TRP A 8 -1.35 -15.20 -22.16
N ASP A 9 -2.28 -15.85 -22.85
CA ASP A 9 -3.41 -15.26 -23.56
C ASP A 9 -4.75 -15.41 -22.81
N SER A 10 -4.70 -15.91 -21.57
CA SER A 10 -5.86 -16.01 -20.68
C SER A 10 -5.62 -15.28 -19.37
N VAL A 11 -6.69 -14.70 -18.83
CA VAL A 11 -6.67 -14.11 -17.49
C VAL A 11 -6.75 -15.25 -16.48
N PRO A 12 -5.79 -15.39 -15.55
CA PRO A 12 -5.87 -16.42 -14.53
C PRO A 12 -7.06 -16.15 -13.61
N SER A 13 -7.63 -17.22 -13.06
CA SER A 13 -8.56 -17.08 -11.94
C SER A 13 -7.81 -16.46 -10.76
N ILE A 14 -8.28 -15.30 -10.30
CA ILE A 14 -7.70 -14.58 -9.17
C ILE A 14 -8.67 -14.62 -8.00
N ASP A 15 -8.18 -14.97 -6.82
CA ASP A 15 -8.90 -14.72 -5.57
C ASP A 15 -9.17 -13.21 -5.49
N THR A 16 -10.38 -12.78 -5.12
CA THR A 16 -10.75 -11.36 -5.13
C THR A 16 -10.72 -10.79 -3.72
N TYR A 17 -10.45 -9.49 -3.60
CA TYR A 17 -10.72 -8.80 -2.35
C TYR A 17 -12.22 -8.59 -2.14
N LYS A 18 -12.60 -8.40 -0.88
CA LYS A 18 -13.94 -7.96 -0.51
C LYS A 18 -14.05 -6.46 -0.72
N PHE A 19 -15.20 -6.03 -1.21
CA PHE A 19 -15.47 -4.64 -1.53
C PHE A 19 -16.77 -4.16 -0.91
N LYS A 20 -16.78 -2.92 -0.47
CA LYS A 20 -17.96 -2.21 0.04
C LYS A 20 -18.26 -0.95 -0.75
N LYS A 21 -19.43 -0.37 -0.50
CA LYS A 21 -19.73 1.01 -0.92
C LYS A 21 -18.90 1.98 -0.07
N GLU A 22 -18.56 3.12 -0.67
CA GLU A 22 -17.93 4.21 0.05
C GLU A 22 -18.82 4.74 1.17
N ASN A 23 -18.22 5.16 2.28
CA ASN A 23 -18.97 5.79 3.37
C ASN A 23 -19.60 7.11 2.89
N SER A 24 -20.70 7.54 3.53
CA SER A 24 -21.22 8.91 3.39
C SER A 24 -20.20 9.93 3.90
N SER A 25 -20.31 11.19 3.47
CA SER A 25 -19.43 12.30 3.91
C SER A 25 -19.26 12.34 5.42
N ASP A 26 -20.36 12.18 6.15
CA ASP A 26 -20.43 12.33 7.61
C ASP A 26 -19.75 11.18 8.37
N ASN A 27 -19.38 10.11 7.67
CA ASN A 27 -18.72 8.93 8.21
C ASN A 27 -17.29 8.74 7.69
N ARG A 28 -16.72 9.75 7.03
CA ARG A 28 -15.32 9.79 6.57
C ARG A 28 -14.44 10.54 7.57
N GLY A 29 -13.13 10.32 7.52
CA GLY A 29 -12.18 11.23 8.16
C GLY A 29 -12.09 12.55 7.39
N GLU A 30 -11.53 13.60 8.00
CA GLU A 30 -11.52 14.93 7.39
C GLU A 30 -10.16 15.32 6.81
N ARG A 31 -9.06 15.02 7.52
CA ARG A 31 -7.74 15.60 7.22
C ARG A 31 -6.58 14.61 7.27
N THR A 32 -6.87 13.31 7.19
CA THR A 32 -5.83 12.28 7.32
C THR A 32 -4.68 12.51 6.34
N LYS A 33 -3.49 12.69 6.91
CA LYS A 33 -2.23 12.81 6.18
C LYS A 33 -1.21 11.91 6.83
N VAL A 34 -0.60 11.03 6.05
CA VAL A 34 0.39 10.07 6.56
C VAL A 34 1.64 10.07 5.72
N LYS A 35 2.76 9.69 6.34
CA LYS A 35 4.06 9.56 5.71
C LYS A 35 4.61 8.15 5.90
N VAL A 36 5.24 7.64 4.86
CA VAL A 36 5.99 6.38 4.86
C VAL A 36 7.42 6.68 4.43
N THR A 37 8.35 6.42 5.34
CA THR A 37 9.78 6.44 5.08
C THR A 37 10.23 5.00 4.86
N PHE A 38 10.72 4.65 3.67
CA PHE A 38 11.03 3.25 3.33
C PHE A 38 12.31 2.73 3.99
N TYR A 39 13.30 3.59 4.22
CA TYR A 39 14.59 3.19 4.75
C TYR A 39 15.31 4.36 5.46
N GLU A 40 15.23 4.42 6.78
CA GLU A 40 15.78 5.50 7.62
C GLU A 40 17.29 5.42 7.79
N ARG A 41 17.90 4.24 7.59
CA ARG A 41 19.36 4.07 7.75
C ARG A 41 20.16 4.65 6.57
N LEU A 42 19.48 5.08 5.50
CA LEU A 42 20.08 5.81 4.39
C LEU A 42 19.53 7.23 4.41
N ASN A 43 20.38 8.21 4.68
CA ASN A 43 19.99 9.61 4.58
C ASN A 43 19.88 10.00 3.10
N ASN A 44 18.65 10.07 2.60
CA ASN A 44 18.31 10.51 1.25
C ASN A 44 17.62 11.88 1.24
N GLY A 45 17.62 12.62 2.35
CA GLY A 45 16.92 13.91 2.48
C GLY A 45 15.40 13.82 2.28
N GLY A 46 14.80 12.64 2.46
CA GLY A 46 13.38 12.38 2.23
C GLY A 46 12.97 12.24 0.77
N GLN A 47 13.92 12.14 -0.17
CA GLN A 47 13.66 12.08 -1.62
C GLN A 47 12.85 10.87 -2.08
N TYR A 48 12.68 9.86 -1.21
CA TYR A 48 11.89 8.66 -1.48
C TYR A 48 10.70 8.50 -0.53
N ASP A 49 10.49 9.46 0.37
CA ASP A 49 9.38 9.39 1.32
C ASP A 49 8.06 9.56 0.57
N ALA A 50 7.11 8.67 0.84
CA ALA A 50 5.78 8.75 0.27
C ALA A 50 4.82 9.37 1.29
N ILE A 51 4.08 10.40 0.87
CA ILE A 51 3.04 11.03 1.66
C ILE A 51 1.70 10.79 0.97
N TRP A 52 0.71 10.38 1.75
CA TRP A 52 -0.68 10.24 1.31
C TRP A 52 -1.53 11.26 2.05
N THR A 53 -2.17 12.15 1.30
CA THR A 53 -3.07 13.18 1.84
C THR A 53 -4.49 12.88 1.40
N TYR A 54 -5.42 12.79 2.34
CA TYR A 54 -6.81 12.51 2.05
C TYR A 54 -7.54 13.75 1.49
N ASP A 55 -8.33 13.56 0.44
CA ASP A 55 -9.28 14.54 -0.09
C ASP A 55 -10.72 14.06 0.20
N PRO A 56 -11.45 14.68 1.15
CA PRO A 56 -12.80 14.26 1.52
C PRO A 56 -13.83 14.46 0.41
N ARG A 57 -13.60 15.41 -0.51
CA ARG A 57 -14.51 15.73 -1.61
C ARG A 57 -14.59 14.59 -2.61
N THR A 58 -13.44 14.03 -2.97
CA THR A 58 -13.35 12.93 -3.93
C THR A 58 -13.23 11.56 -3.28
N ASN A 59 -13.09 11.51 -1.94
CA ASN A 59 -12.84 10.33 -1.13
C ASN A 59 -11.64 9.53 -1.65
N ARG A 60 -10.50 10.20 -1.84
CA ARG A 60 -9.26 9.63 -2.40
C ARG A 60 -8.07 10.09 -1.57
N TYR A 61 -7.00 9.31 -1.61
CA TYR A 61 -5.70 9.70 -1.10
C TYR A 61 -4.82 10.12 -2.28
N LEU A 62 -4.27 11.32 -2.20
CA LEU A 62 -3.37 11.92 -3.18
C LEU A 62 -1.92 11.66 -2.77
N ARG A 63 -1.09 11.20 -3.71
CA ARG A 63 0.30 10.82 -3.44
C ARG A 63 1.26 11.98 -3.71
N THR A 64 2.19 12.18 -2.80
CA THR A 64 3.41 12.98 -2.97
C THR A 64 4.58 12.06 -2.70
N ILE A 65 5.65 12.15 -3.50
CA ILE A 65 6.88 11.39 -3.28
C ILE A 65 8.09 12.32 -3.38
N GLY A 66 9.04 12.18 -2.46
CA GLY A 66 10.24 13.01 -2.47
C GLY A 66 9.97 14.50 -2.33
N GLY A 67 8.89 14.87 -1.63
CA GLY A 67 8.45 16.25 -1.48
C GLY A 67 7.80 16.87 -2.72
N ARG A 68 7.56 16.09 -3.78
CA ARG A 68 6.91 16.55 -5.03
C ARG A 68 5.61 15.79 -5.27
N VAL A 69 4.65 16.46 -5.91
CA VAL A 69 3.43 15.81 -6.37
C VAL A 69 3.80 14.67 -7.31
N ASP A 70 3.28 13.48 -7.05
CA ASP A 70 3.52 12.30 -7.89
C ASP A 70 2.57 12.37 -9.10
N ILE A 71 3.11 12.68 -10.29
CA ILE A 71 2.34 12.90 -11.52
C ILE A 71 2.50 11.69 -12.45
N ASP A 72 1.36 11.17 -12.92
CA ASP A 72 1.34 10.19 -14.00
C ASP A 72 1.60 10.92 -15.34
N GLN A 73 2.71 10.58 -15.99
CA GLN A 73 3.19 11.26 -17.19
C GLN A 73 2.24 11.13 -18.39
N GLU A 74 1.45 10.05 -18.48
CA GLU A 74 0.55 9.82 -19.61
C GLU A 74 -0.74 10.63 -19.50
N THR A 75 -1.13 10.97 -18.26
CA THR A 75 -2.41 11.63 -17.99
C THR A 75 -2.27 13.06 -17.47
N ASP A 76 -1.07 13.47 -17.07
CA ASP A 76 -0.78 14.72 -16.36
C ASP A 76 -1.67 14.91 -15.10
N THR A 77 -2.03 13.79 -14.45
CA THR A 77 -2.83 13.80 -13.22
C THR A 77 -2.02 13.29 -12.04
N GLN A 78 -2.33 13.81 -10.85
CA GLN A 78 -1.73 13.33 -9.62
C GLN A 78 -2.15 11.87 -9.35
N VAL A 79 -1.15 11.03 -9.04
CA VAL A 79 -1.34 9.66 -8.60
C VAL A 79 -2.21 9.65 -7.35
N TYR A 80 -3.27 8.84 -7.38
CA TYR A 80 -4.21 8.70 -6.28
C TYR A 80 -4.64 7.26 -6.09
N ALA A 81 -5.12 6.95 -4.88
CA ALA A 81 -5.73 5.68 -4.54
C ALA A 81 -7.03 5.89 -3.74
N LYS A 82 -7.97 4.94 -3.84
CA LYS A 82 -9.14 4.88 -2.95
C LYS A 82 -8.82 4.17 -1.64
N ASN A 83 -7.88 3.24 -1.70
CA ASN A 83 -7.41 2.45 -0.57
C ASN A 83 -5.90 2.41 -0.62
N VAL A 84 -5.25 2.72 0.50
CA VAL A 84 -3.80 2.56 0.64
C VAL A 84 -3.54 1.50 1.70
N ILE A 85 -2.70 0.54 1.37
CA ILE A 85 -2.28 -0.54 2.27
C ILE A 85 -0.79 -0.35 2.54
N LEU A 86 -0.45 -0.19 3.81
CA LEU A 86 0.91 -0.11 4.29
C LEU A 86 1.26 -1.45 4.93
N GLN A 87 1.96 -2.28 4.18
CA GLN A 87 2.31 -3.64 4.54
C GLN A 87 3.69 -3.66 5.21
N GLN A 88 3.73 -3.94 6.51
CA GLN A 88 4.99 -4.02 7.24
C GLN A 88 5.58 -5.43 7.13
N VAL A 89 6.84 -5.54 6.70
CA VAL A 89 7.52 -6.82 6.44
C VAL A 89 8.84 -6.96 7.20
N THR A 90 9.42 -8.15 7.17
CA THR A 90 10.80 -8.40 7.60
C THR A 90 11.76 -8.14 6.44
N LEU A 91 12.90 -7.53 6.76
CA LEU A 91 14.03 -7.38 5.85
C LEU A 91 15.18 -8.24 6.36
N SER A 92 15.71 -9.06 5.46
CA SER A 92 16.89 -9.88 5.68
C SER A 92 17.91 -9.64 4.56
N PRO A 93 19.22 -9.77 4.81
CA PRO A 93 20.20 -9.78 3.73
C PRO A 93 19.96 -11.01 2.84
N SER A 94 20.29 -10.91 1.56
CA SER A 94 20.32 -12.08 0.66
C SER A 94 21.45 -13.06 0.97
N TYR A 95 22.36 -12.67 1.88
CA TYR A 95 23.63 -13.32 2.16
C TYR A 95 24.49 -13.54 0.90
N ASP A 96 24.26 -12.74 -0.15
CA ASP A 96 25.16 -12.65 -1.29
C ASP A 96 26.27 -11.61 -1.04
N ASN A 97 27.34 -11.71 -1.82
CA ASN A 97 28.44 -10.74 -1.81
C ASN A 97 28.09 -9.42 -2.53
N LYS A 98 26.80 -9.12 -2.75
CA LYS A 98 26.30 -7.97 -3.52
C LYS A 98 25.38 -7.07 -2.71
N ALA A 99 25.29 -7.29 -1.39
CA ALA A 99 24.50 -6.51 -0.46
C ALA A 99 23.01 -6.38 -0.86
N ARG A 100 22.46 -7.40 -1.55
CA ARG A 100 21.03 -7.41 -1.86
C ARG A 100 20.22 -7.68 -0.59
N VAL A 101 18.98 -7.20 -0.61
CA VAL A 101 18.04 -7.41 0.48
C VAL A 101 16.87 -8.27 0.01
N ILE A 102 16.34 -9.05 0.95
CA ILE A 102 15.11 -9.81 0.81
C ILE A 102 14.05 -9.11 1.66
N LEU A 103 12.89 -8.84 1.05
CA LEU A 103 11.69 -8.44 1.76
C LEU A 103 10.76 -9.65 1.84
N GLU A 104 10.51 -10.12 3.05
CA GLU A 104 9.74 -11.34 3.29
C GLU A 104 8.24 -11.05 3.12
N THR A 105 7.66 -11.59 2.04
CA THR A 105 6.26 -11.35 1.66
C THR A 105 5.38 -12.60 1.73
N ILE A 106 5.94 -13.75 2.13
CA ILE A 106 5.21 -14.98 2.45
C ILE A 106 5.23 -15.10 3.98
N GLY A 107 4.07 -15.35 4.58
CA GLY A 107 3.86 -15.30 6.02
C GLY A 107 2.78 -14.30 6.39
N GLU A 108 2.94 -13.63 7.53
CA GLU A 108 2.02 -12.61 8.02
C GLU A 108 2.77 -11.49 8.73
N GLY A 109 2.13 -10.32 8.85
CA GLY A 109 2.71 -9.16 9.50
C GLY A 109 1.69 -8.06 9.73
N LYS A 110 2.12 -6.97 10.37
CA LYS A 110 1.24 -5.82 10.62
C LYS A 110 0.92 -5.09 9.32
N ALA A 111 -0.29 -4.55 9.25
CA ALA A 111 -0.71 -3.70 8.16
C ALA A 111 -1.48 -2.49 8.71
N THR A 112 -1.37 -1.38 7.99
CA THR A 112 -2.20 -0.20 8.20
C THR A 112 -2.94 0.10 6.91
N TYR A 113 -4.22 0.41 7.01
CA TYR A 113 -5.10 0.69 5.88
C TYR A 113 -5.59 2.13 5.97
N LEU A 114 -5.50 2.84 4.86
CA LEU A 114 -6.13 4.15 4.70
C LEU A 114 -7.37 3.97 3.83
N ILE A 115 -8.55 4.10 4.43
CA ILE A 115 -9.85 3.90 3.77
C ILE A 115 -10.84 4.93 4.30
N ASP A 116 -11.58 5.61 3.42
CA ASP A 116 -12.57 6.66 3.79
C ASP A 116 -12.02 7.74 4.74
N GLY A 117 -10.78 8.17 4.51
CA GLY A 117 -10.11 9.15 5.37
C GLY A 117 -9.72 8.63 6.75
N LYS A 118 -9.85 7.33 7.03
CA LYS A 118 -9.52 6.73 8.34
C LYS A 118 -8.25 5.89 8.25
N VAL A 119 -7.49 5.88 9.34
CA VAL A 119 -6.36 4.97 9.56
C VAL A 119 -6.85 3.76 10.35
N ILE A 120 -6.73 2.58 9.77
CA ILE A 120 -7.20 1.31 10.34
C ILE A 120 -6.00 0.39 10.53
N SER A 121 -5.83 -0.16 11.73
CA SER A 121 -4.76 -1.14 12.02
C SER A 121 -5.24 -2.57 11.79
N GLY A 122 -4.32 -3.44 11.39
CA GLY A 122 -4.60 -4.86 11.23
C GLY A 122 -3.39 -5.68 10.79
N LYS A 123 -3.64 -6.74 10.03
CA LYS A 123 -2.61 -7.70 9.60
C LYS A 123 -2.78 -8.12 8.14
N TRP A 124 -1.66 -8.37 7.47
CA TRP A 124 -1.64 -9.05 6.18
C TRP A 124 -1.22 -10.51 6.35
N LYS A 125 -1.66 -11.38 5.44
CA LYS A 125 -1.25 -12.79 5.39
C LYS A 125 -1.15 -13.29 3.94
N LYS A 126 -0.10 -14.02 3.63
CA LYS A 126 0.13 -14.65 2.32
C LYS A 126 0.73 -16.04 2.52
N SER A 127 0.02 -17.09 2.15
CA SER A 127 0.41 -18.48 2.47
C SER A 127 1.52 -19.02 1.57
N THR A 128 1.50 -18.67 0.29
CA THR A 128 2.46 -19.14 -0.72
C THR A 128 2.84 -18.04 -1.70
N ARG A 129 3.88 -18.29 -2.50
CA ARG A 129 4.34 -17.35 -3.54
C ARG A 129 3.24 -16.92 -4.51
N THR A 130 2.35 -17.85 -4.87
CA THR A 130 1.26 -17.66 -5.85
C THR A 130 -0.08 -17.30 -5.22
N SER A 131 -0.25 -17.50 -3.91
CA SER A 131 -1.45 -17.06 -3.21
C SER A 131 -1.59 -15.53 -3.20
N ARG A 132 -2.83 -15.04 -3.18
CA ARG A 132 -3.10 -13.62 -2.96
C ARG A 132 -2.84 -13.25 -1.50
N THR A 133 -2.21 -12.11 -1.26
CA THR A 133 -2.12 -11.54 0.09
C THR A 133 -3.50 -11.11 0.56
N LYS A 134 -3.96 -11.63 1.70
CA LYS A 134 -5.22 -11.24 2.36
C LYS A 134 -4.95 -10.25 3.49
N TYR A 135 -5.94 -9.42 3.78
CA TYR A 135 -5.84 -8.32 4.75
C TYR A 135 -6.97 -8.41 5.75
N TYR A 136 -6.64 -8.26 7.03
CA TYR A 136 -7.55 -8.42 8.15
C TYR A 136 -7.49 -7.22 9.09
N ASN A 137 -8.60 -6.87 9.74
CA ASN A 137 -8.61 -5.93 10.86
C ASN A 137 -8.06 -6.61 12.14
N ASN A 138 -8.08 -5.90 13.27
CA ASN A 138 -7.61 -6.44 14.54
C ASN A 138 -8.53 -7.52 15.11
N GLU A 139 -9.79 -7.53 14.69
CA GLU A 139 -10.83 -8.49 15.05
C GLU A 139 -10.72 -9.81 14.26
N GLY A 140 -9.84 -9.88 13.26
CA GLY A 140 -9.62 -11.06 12.42
C GLY A 140 -10.58 -11.17 11.22
N GLU A 141 -11.37 -10.14 10.97
CA GLU A 141 -12.26 -10.05 9.81
C GLU A 141 -11.51 -9.52 8.59
N GLU A 142 -11.84 -10.03 7.40
CA GLU A 142 -11.23 -9.52 6.16
C GLU A 142 -11.64 -8.07 5.87
N ILE A 143 -10.66 -7.24 5.53
CA ILE A 143 -10.89 -5.84 5.15
C ILE A 143 -11.77 -5.76 3.91
N GLN A 144 -12.80 -4.91 3.98
CA GLN A 144 -13.61 -4.53 2.83
C GLN A 144 -13.13 -3.21 2.26
N PHE A 145 -12.57 -3.23 1.06
CA PHE A 145 -12.05 -2.04 0.40
C PHE A 145 -13.16 -1.25 -0.30
N ASN A 146 -12.97 0.06 -0.44
CA ASN A 146 -13.77 0.84 -1.38
C ASN A 146 -13.47 0.37 -2.80
N ARG A 147 -14.50 0.28 -3.65
CA ARG A 147 -14.31 -0.02 -5.07
C ARG A 147 -13.45 1.06 -5.72
N GLY A 148 -12.35 0.66 -6.36
CA GLY A 148 -11.42 1.58 -7.02
C GLY A 148 -9.96 1.18 -6.78
N ARG A 149 -9.05 2.11 -7.08
CA ARG A 149 -7.60 1.85 -7.02
C ARG A 149 -7.15 1.50 -5.61
N ILE A 150 -6.37 0.43 -5.51
CA ILE A 150 -5.70 0.00 -4.28
C ILE A 150 -4.21 0.18 -4.49
N TRP A 151 -3.56 0.89 -3.59
CA TRP A 151 -2.11 1.03 -3.58
C TRP A 151 -1.53 0.22 -2.42
N VAL A 152 -0.57 -0.66 -2.70
CA VAL A 152 0.13 -1.43 -1.66
C VAL A 152 1.57 -0.92 -1.56
N SER A 153 1.94 -0.38 -0.40
CA SER A 153 3.32 -0.01 -0.07
C SER A 153 3.86 -0.98 0.95
N THR A 154 4.98 -1.61 0.62
CA THR A 154 5.69 -2.51 1.54
C THR A 154 6.84 -1.76 2.18
N TYR A 155 7.01 -1.85 3.49
CA TYR A 155 8.15 -1.26 4.20
C TYR A 155 8.66 -2.19 5.30
N PRO A 156 9.98 -2.24 5.54
CA PRO A 156 10.56 -3.12 6.54
C PRO A 156 10.36 -2.55 7.95
N HIS A 157 9.93 -3.35 8.92
CA HIS A 157 9.75 -2.87 10.30
C HIS A 157 11.06 -2.41 10.97
N SER A 158 12.20 -2.96 10.54
CA SER A 158 13.51 -2.71 11.16
C SER A 158 14.25 -1.49 10.62
N ALA A 159 13.73 -0.88 9.54
CA ALA A 159 14.38 0.24 8.86
C ALA A 159 13.41 1.26 8.26
N GLY A 160 12.13 0.95 8.09
CA GLY A 160 11.13 1.88 7.60
C GLY A 160 10.23 2.38 8.72
N LYS A 161 9.59 3.51 8.48
CA LYS A 161 8.73 4.20 9.44
C LYS A 161 7.42 4.64 8.83
N PHE A 162 6.37 4.55 9.63
CA PHE A 162 5.05 5.07 9.33
C PHE A 162 4.68 6.14 10.35
N ASP A 163 4.27 7.31 9.87
CA ASP A 163 3.88 8.44 10.70
C ASP A 163 2.49 8.94 10.28
N ILE A 164 1.63 9.20 11.25
CA ILE A 164 0.40 9.98 11.07
C ILE A 164 0.79 11.44 11.31
N ILE A 165 0.74 12.26 10.27
CA ILE A 165 1.08 13.69 10.33
C ILE A 165 -0.13 14.49 10.83
N GLU A 166 -1.32 14.15 10.35
CA GLU A 166 -2.58 14.80 10.68
C GLU A 166 -3.70 13.76 10.62
N GLN A 167 -4.69 13.86 11.51
CA GLN A 167 -5.88 13.00 11.53
C GLN A 167 -7.08 13.74 12.10
#